data_AF-A0A1I4WHK1-F1
#
_entry.id   AF-A0A1I4WHK1-F1
#
_cell.length_a   1.000
_cell.length_b   1.000
_cell.length_c   1.000
_cell.angle_alpha   90.00
_cell.angle_beta   90.00
_cell.angle_gamma   90.00
#
_symmetry.space_group_name_H-M   'P 1'
#
loop_
_entity.id
_entity.type
_entity.pdbx_description
1 polymer ?
#
loop_
_entity_poly.entity_id
_entity_poly.type
_entity_poly.pdbx_seq_one_letter_code
_entity_poly.pdbx_strand_id
1 'polypeptide(L)'
;MTGCPQLRPALFRATAGALAKSVFLRRGTMKHPLGAEIDRAPSLDPRLPTAEAVADFADAVALFTGAVGEHAPHPAYGRCTHDEFARLRAIHLAEHLPGPGTA
;
A
#
# COMPACT_ATOMS: atom_id res chain seq x y z
N MET A 1 -1.89 -12.09 7.77
CA MET A 1 -2.62 -11.29 6.78
C MET A 1 -3.04 -12.19 5.63
N THR A 2 -4.32 -12.53 5.54
CA THR A 2 -4.94 -13.26 4.41
C THR A 2 -5.41 -12.27 3.35
N GLY A 3 -5.37 -12.64 2.06
CA GLY A 3 -5.91 -11.82 0.97
C GLY A 3 -4.91 -10.96 0.18
N CYS A 4 -3.60 -11.25 0.21
CA CYS A 4 -2.65 -10.48 -0.57
C CYS A 4 -2.93 -10.56 -2.09
N PRO A 5 -2.87 -9.43 -2.82
CA PRO A 5 -3.08 -9.37 -4.27
C PRO A 5 -2.12 -10.28 -5.04
N GLN A 6 -2.50 -10.63 -6.27
CA GLN A 6 -1.64 -11.40 -7.16
C GLN A 6 -0.29 -10.67 -7.38
N LEU A 7 0.82 -11.40 -7.23
CA LEU A 7 2.14 -10.83 -7.50
C LEU A 7 2.30 -10.53 -8.99
N ARG A 8 2.83 -9.35 -9.32
CA ARG A 8 3.31 -9.07 -10.68
C ARG A 8 4.48 -10.02 -11.02
N PRO A 9 4.78 -10.23 -12.33
CA PRO A 9 5.89 -11.09 -12.74
C PRO A 9 7.19 -10.74 -12.02
N ALA A 10 7.99 -11.75 -11.69
CA ALA A 10 9.23 -11.56 -10.93
C ALA A 10 10.18 -10.56 -11.61
N LEU A 11 10.30 -10.64 -12.93
CA LEU A 11 11.12 -9.70 -13.72
C LEU A 11 10.63 -8.25 -13.59
N PHE A 12 9.31 -8.03 -13.57
CA PHE A 12 8.74 -6.69 -13.38
C PHE A 12 9.11 -6.15 -11.99
N ARG A 13 8.91 -6.97 -10.95
CA ARG A 13 9.23 -6.60 -9.56
C ARG A 13 10.72 -6.31 -9.36
N ALA A 14 11.60 -7.03 -10.07
CA ALA A 14 13.05 -6.84 -10.02
C ALA A 14 13.55 -5.65 -10.85
N THR A 15 12.72 -5.06 -11.73
CA THR A 15 13.12 -3.98 -12.64
C THR A 15 12.28 -2.72 -12.39
N ALA A 16 11.26 -2.48 -13.22
CA ALA A 16 10.41 -1.30 -13.15
C ALA A 16 9.75 -1.12 -11.77
N GLY A 17 9.35 -2.22 -11.13
CA GLY A 17 8.81 -2.21 -9.77
C GLY A 17 9.82 -1.71 -8.74
N ALA A 18 11.04 -2.26 -8.73
CA ALA A 18 12.10 -1.84 -7.83
C ALA A 18 12.50 -0.36 -8.07
N LEU A 19 12.54 0.08 -9.33
CA LEU A 19 12.81 1.47 -9.68
C LEU A 19 11.72 2.41 -9.15
N ALA A 20 10.45 2.08 -9.37
CA ALA A 20 9.31 2.86 -8.87
C ALA A 20 9.36 2.98 -7.33
N LYS A 21 9.61 1.87 -6.62
CA LYS A 21 9.83 1.87 -5.17
C LYS A 21 10.90 2.88 -4.77
N SER A 22 12.07 2.82 -5.41
CA SER A 22 13.19 3.71 -5.08
C SER A 22 12.83 5.17 -5.30
N VAL A 23 12.14 5.50 -6.39
CA VAL A 23 11.69 6.86 -6.69
C VAL A 23 10.70 7.36 -5.62
N PHE A 24 9.70 6.58 -5.25
CA PHE A 24 8.70 6.99 -4.26
C PHE A 24 9.32 7.15 -2.87
N LEU A 25 10.16 6.22 -2.43
CA LEU A 25 10.88 6.35 -1.16
C LEU A 25 11.83 7.55 -1.14
N ARG A 26 12.49 7.86 -2.26
CA ARG A 26 13.37 9.04 -2.34
C ARG A 26 12.58 10.35 -2.33
N ARG A 27 11.48 10.42 -3.08
CA ARG A 27 10.65 11.63 -3.21
C ARG A 27 9.72 11.89 -2.04
N GLY A 28 9.33 10.85 -1.30
CA GLY A 28 8.32 10.95 -0.24
C GLY A 28 6.90 11.18 -0.74
N THR A 29 6.66 11.04 -2.04
CA THR A 29 5.35 11.24 -2.69
C THR A 29 5.09 10.14 -3.72
N MET A 30 3.83 9.80 -3.92
CA MET A 30 3.35 8.85 -4.93
C MET A 30 2.28 9.54 -5.77
N LYS A 31 2.18 9.13 -7.03
CA LYS A 31 1.07 9.51 -7.91
C LYS A 31 0.69 8.30 -8.76
N HIS A 32 -0.56 7.88 -8.65
CA HIS A 32 -1.14 6.80 -9.43
C HIS A 32 -2.63 7.10 -9.75
N PRO A 33 -3.27 6.33 -10.63
CA PRO A 33 -4.71 6.44 -10.83
C PRO A 33 -5.44 5.98 -9.56
N LEU A 34 -6.11 6.89 -8.85
CA LEU A 34 -6.76 6.62 -7.55
C LEU A 34 -7.89 5.58 -7.63
N GLY A 35 -8.51 5.44 -8.82
CA GLY A 35 -9.55 4.44 -9.09
C GLY A 35 -9.02 3.13 -9.65
N ALA A 36 -7.71 2.90 -9.67
CA ALA A 36 -7.15 1.63 -10.11
C ALA A 36 -7.57 0.51 -9.15
N GLU A 37 -8.26 -0.50 -9.68
CA GLU A 37 -8.60 -1.69 -8.91
C GLU A 37 -7.33 -2.47 -8.52
N ILE A 38 -7.37 -3.10 -7.34
CA ILE A 38 -6.32 -4.00 -6.89
C ILE A 38 -6.71 -5.42 -7.32
N ASP A 39 -5.90 -6.03 -8.19
CA ASP A 39 -6.15 -7.38 -8.70
C ASP A 39 -6.43 -8.39 -7.57
N ARG A 40 -7.66 -8.95 -7.57
CA ARG A 40 -8.19 -9.91 -6.59
C ARG A 40 -8.35 -9.41 -5.16
N ALA A 41 -8.33 -8.09 -4.93
CA ALA A 41 -8.84 -7.56 -3.67
C ALA A 41 -10.36 -7.81 -3.58
N PRO A 42 -10.91 -8.00 -2.36
CA PRO A 42 -12.35 -8.00 -2.16
C PRO A 42 -12.99 -6.70 -2.69
N SER A 43 -14.17 -6.80 -3.27
CA SER A 43 -14.95 -5.63 -3.69
C SER A 43 -15.28 -4.76 -2.47
N LEU A 44 -15.19 -3.44 -2.64
CA LEU A 44 -15.56 -2.48 -1.60
C LEU A 44 -17.09 -2.40 -1.48
N ASP A 45 -17.66 -2.41 -0.27
CA ASP A 45 -19.07 -2.08 -0.05
C ASP A 45 -19.22 -0.56 0.04
N PRO A 46 -19.89 0.11 -0.93
CA PRO A 46 -20.07 1.56 -0.91
C PRO A 46 -20.99 2.04 0.22
N ARG A 47 -21.65 1.12 0.94
CA ARG A 47 -22.55 1.42 2.06
C ARG A 47 -21.90 1.20 3.43
N LEU A 48 -20.64 0.78 3.49
CA LEU A 48 -19.91 0.61 4.74
C LEU A 48 -19.84 1.96 5.47
N PRO A 49 -20.31 2.05 6.73
CA PRO A 49 -20.21 3.29 7.50
C PRO A 49 -18.75 3.74 7.63
N THR A 50 -18.50 5.04 7.44
CA THR A 50 -17.13 5.59 7.52
C THR A 50 -16.45 5.27 8.85
N ALA A 51 -17.18 5.29 9.95
CA ALA A 51 -16.63 4.96 11.27
C ALA A 51 -16.14 3.50 11.35
N GLU A 52 -16.85 2.57 10.72
CA GLU A 52 -16.47 1.16 10.64
C GLU A 52 -15.22 0.99 9.76
N ALA A 53 -15.20 1.63 8.58
CA ALA A 53 -14.03 1.62 7.70
C ALA A 53 -12.75 2.19 8.36
N VAL A 54 -12.90 3.24 9.18
CA VAL A 54 -11.79 3.83 9.94
C VAL A 54 -11.32 2.89 11.06
N ALA A 55 -12.23 2.17 11.72
CA ALA A 55 -11.88 1.18 12.73
C ALA A 55 -11.11 0.01 12.12
N ASP A 56 -11.60 -0.55 11.01
CA ASP A 56 -10.92 -1.61 10.27
C ASP A 56 -9.52 -1.20 9.80
N PHE A 57 -9.39 0.06 9.34
CA PHE A 57 -8.09 0.62 8.97
C PHE A 57 -7.14 0.72 10.17
N ALA A 58 -7.62 1.17 11.33
CA ALA A 58 -6.82 1.26 12.54
C ALA A 58 -6.32 -0.13 13.01
N ASP A 59 -7.19 -1.14 12.97
CA ASP A 59 -6.83 -2.52 13.29
C ASP A 59 -5.78 -3.07 12.31
N ALA A 60 -5.93 -2.79 11.01
CA ALA A 60 -4.94 -3.18 10.00
C ALA A 60 -3.57 -2.51 10.22
N VAL A 61 -3.55 -1.23 10.63
CA VAL A 61 -2.32 -0.53 11.01
C VAL A 61 -1.70 -1.19 12.23
N ALA A 62 -2.46 -1.45 13.29
CA ALA A 62 -1.96 -2.08 14.52
C ALA A 62 -1.34 -3.45 14.22
N LEU A 63 -2.02 -4.29 13.44
CA LEU A 63 -1.53 -5.59 12.99
C LEU A 63 -0.23 -5.48 12.19
N PHE A 64 -0.13 -4.51 11.29
CA PHE A 64 1.08 -4.30 10.50
C PHE A 64 2.25 -3.81 11.37
N THR A 65 2.01 -2.84 12.25
CA THR A 65 3.06 -2.28 13.12
C THR A 65 3.57 -3.28 14.16
N GLY A 66 2.71 -4.19 14.62
CA GLY A 66 3.09 -5.25 15.55
C GLY A 66 3.70 -6.49 14.88
N ALA A 67 3.72 -6.57 13.55
CA ALA A 67 4.25 -7.72 12.83
C ALA A 67 5.78 -7.80 12.96
N VAL A 68 6.28 -9.01 13.30
CA VAL A 68 7.71 -9.32 13.41
C VAL A 68 8.08 -10.37 12.36
N GLY A 69 9.30 -10.30 11.82
CA GLY A 69 9.81 -11.23 10.82
C GLY A 69 9.74 -10.69 9.39
N GLU A 70 10.12 -11.53 8.42
CA GLU A 70 10.17 -11.13 7.01
C GLU A 70 8.75 -11.05 6.42
N HIS A 71 8.47 -9.96 5.71
CA HIS A 71 7.22 -9.81 4.97
C HIS A 71 7.25 -10.58 3.65
N ALA A 72 6.08 -11.03 3.22
CA ALA A 72 5.90 -11.49 1.84
C ALA A 72 6.28 -10.36 0.84
N PRO A 73 6.74 -10.70 -0.38
CA PRO A 73 7.07 -9.70 -1.38
C PRO A 73 5.89 -8.77 -1.68
N HIS A 74 6.18 -7.48 -1.84
CA HIS A 74 5.21 -6.51 -2.31
C HIS A 74 4.73 -6.89 -3.73
N PRO A 75 3.41 -6.81 -4.01
CA PRO A 75 2.84 -7.20 -5.31
C PRO A 75 3.50 -6.55 -6.53
N ALA A 76 3.77 -5.24 -6.46
CA ALA A 76 4.47 -4.50 -7.51
C ALA A 76 5.99 -4.33 -7.31
N TYR A 77 6.48 -4.20 -6.08
CA TYR A 77 7.85 -3.75 -5.79
C TYR A 77 8.82 -4.87 -5.36
N GLY A 78 8.33 -6.09 -5.17
CA GLY A 78 9.17 -7.20 -4.71
C GLY A 78 9.55 -7.05 -3.23
N ARG A 79 10.78 -7.44 -2.86
CA ARG A 79 11.22 -7.42 -1.46
C ARG A 79 11.23 -6.00 -0.90
N CYS A 80 10.64 -5.84 0.28
CA CYS A 80 10.64 -4.60 1.03
C CYS A 80 10.93 -4.90 2.51
N THR A 81 11.71 -4.05 3.18
CA THR A 81 11.82 -4.09 4.64
C THR A 81 10.51 -3.64 5.29
N HIS A 82 10.36 -3.87 6.60
CA HIS A 82 9.21 -3.35 7.36
C HIS A 82 9.09 -1.83 7.23
N ASP A 83 10.20 -1.10 7.40
CA ASP A 83 10.24 0.37 7.25
C ASP A 83 9.89 0.84 5.84
N GLU A 84 10.38 0.15 4.80
CA GLU A 84 10.02 0.48 3.42
C GLU A 84 8.52 0.28 3.20
N PHE A 85 7.95 -0.81 3.70
CA PHE A 85 6.50 -1.07 3.66
C PHE A 85 5.71 0.02 4.40
N ALA A 86 6.15 0.42 5.59
CA ALA A 86 5.50 1.47 6.38
C ALA A 86 5.50 2.79 5.62
N ARG A 87 6.66 3.19 5.08
CA ARG A 87 6.81 4.45 4.36
C ARG A 87 6.03 4.47 3.05
N LEU A 88 6.04 3.37 2.29
CA LEU A 88 5.24 3.26 1.06
C LEU A 88 3.74 3.39 1.34
N ARG A 89 3.23 2.73 2.39
CA ARG A 89 1.80 2.84 2.77
C ARG A 89 1.44 4.24 3.27
N ALA A 90 2.32 4.90 4.03
CA ALA A 90 2.07 6.26 4.50
C ALA A 90 2.01 7.27 3.33
N ILE A 91 2.95 7.16 2.38
CA ILE A 91 2.96 8.01 1.18
C ILE A 91 1.71 7.74 0.32
N HIS A 92 1.32 6.48 0.16
CA HIS A 92 0.13 6.08 -0.58
C HIS A 92 -1.15 6.61 0.09
N LEU A 93 -1.26 6.51 1.42
CA LEU A 93 -2.38 7.08 2.18
C LEU A 93 -2.48 8.60 1.98
N ALA A 94 -1.35 9.31 2.02
CA ALA A 94 -1.31 10.76 1.80
C ALA A 94 -1.75 11.16 0.38
N GLU A 95 -1.59 10.28 -0.60
CA GLU A 95 -2.10 10.50 -1.95
C GLU A 95 -3.63 10.37 -2.03
N HIS A 96 -4.21 9.39 -1.33
CA HIS A 96 -5.67 9.19 -1.28
C HIS A 96 -6.39 10.21 -0.40
N LEU A 97 -5.75 10.64 0.68
CA LEU A 97 -6.26 11.58 1.66
C LEU A 97 -5.30 12.77 1.75
N PRO A 98 -5.21 13.60 0.69
CA PRO A 98 -4.45 14.84 0.79
C PRO A 98 -5.10 15.66 1.90
N GLY A 99 -4.33 16.02 2.92
CA GLY A 99 -4.82 16.84 4.02
C GLY A 99 -5.43 18.16 3.50
N PRO A 100 -6.15 18.91 4.34
CA PRO A 100 -6.69 20.21 3.94
C PRO A 100 -5.53 21.20 3.70
N GLY A 101 -5.03 21.27 2.46
CA GLY A 101 -4.02 22.24 2.03
C GLY A 101 -2.88 21.67 1.19
N THR A 102 -3.09 21.61 -0.12
CA THR A 102 -2.18 22.07 -1.20
C THR A 102 -2.89 21.76 -2.52
N ALA A 103 -3.95 22.51 -2.79
CA ALA A 103 -4.54 22.65 -4.11
C ALA A 103 -3.90 23.85 -4.83
#